data_AF-A0A8J6TPS9-F1
#
_entry.id   AF-A0A8J6TPS9-F1
#
_cell.length_a   1.000
_cell.length_b   1.000
_cell.length_c   1.000
_cell.angle_alpha   90.00
_cell.angle_beta   90.00
_cell.angle_gamma   90.00
#
_symmetry.space_group_name_H-M   'P 1'
#
loop_
_entity.id
_entity.type
_entity.pdbx_description
1 polymer ?
#
loop_
_entity_poly.entity_id
_entity_poly.type
_entity_poly.pdbx_seq_one_letter_code
_entity_poly.pdbx_strand_id
1 'polypeptide(L)'
;MSVDNDANREGVNEVNGKRTSEIKSAKRPHELFVLNLIFFHLLAVPGALAFGFGYWGMVVPLMSSTFLLIYYRRMVSSFKGGGDGWIRGHWEAALARFRWLYIGYLSVVILIGLVFLFVDADSIAFIALTRVAVMPAIVLVLITFVMSTAAIGRAGNGEE
;
A
#
# COMPACT_ATOMS: atom_id res chain seq x y z
N MET A 1 -0.97 29.80 42.72
CA MET A 1 -1.21 30.22 41.32
C MET A 1 -0.35 29.35 40.42
N SER A 2 -0.83 28.15 40.06
CA SER A 2 -0.14 27.18 39.19
C SER A 2 -1.06 25.98 38.87
N VAL A 3 -2.25 26.25 38.32
CA VAL A 3 -3.17 25.17 37.88
C VAL A 3 -3.59 25.34 36.41
N ASP A 4 -3.37 26.52 35.80
CA ASP A 4 -3.88 26.82 34.45
C ASP A 4 -2.94 26.46 33.29
N ASN A 5 -1.75 25.87 33.52
CA ASN A 5 -0.78 25.63 32.44
C ASN A 5 -0.87 24.24 31.79
N ASP A 6 -1.54 23.26 32.42
CA ASP A 6 -1.69 21.91 31.83
C ASP A 6 -2.89 21.82 30.88
N ALA A 7 -4.01 22.50 31.17
CA ALA A 7 -5.17 22.53 30.28
C ALA A 7 -4.89 23.18 28.91
N ASN A 8 -3.96 24.14 28.86
CA ASN A 8 -3.54 24.79 27.61
C ASN A 8 -2.59 23.93 26.76
N ARG A 9 -1.99 22.87 27.34
CA ARG A 9 -1.13 21.93 26.60
C ARG A 9 -1.92 20.81 25.94
N GLU A 10 -3.08 20.45 26.48
CA GLU A 10 -3.95 19.42 25.90
C GLU A 10 -4.59 19.90 24.59
N GLY A 11 -5.10 21.14 24.55
CA GLY A 11 -5.67 21.73 23.33
C GLY A 11 -4.68 21.97 22.18
N VAL A 12 -3.37 22.05 22.47
CA VAL A 12 -2.31 22.21 21.44
C VAL A 12 -1.94 20.86 20.80
N ASN A 13 -2.28 19.74 21.45
CA ASN A 13 -1.95 18.38 21.00
C ASN A 13 -3.16 17.60 20.46
N GLU A 14 -4.28 18.27 20.23
CA GLU A 14 -5.50 17.69 19.70
C GLU A 14 -5.88 18.31 18.36
N VAL A 15 -6.13 17.44 17.36
CA VAL A 15 -6.71 17.84 16.07
C VAL A 15 -8.02 17.09 15.94
N ASN A 16 -9.12 17.82 15.78
CA ASN A 16 -10.48 17.28 15.67
C ASN A 16 -10.85 16.30 16.81
N GLY A 17 -10.48 16.63 18.05
CA GLY A 17 -10.75 15.80 19.24
C GLY A 17 -9.97 14.48 19.29
N LYS A 18 -8.88 14.37 18.50
CA LYS A 18 -7.95 13.24 18.53
C LYS A 18 -6.58 13.70 18.99
N ARG A 19 -5.96 12.90 19.86
CA ARG A 19 -4.59 13.15 20.30
C ARG A 19 -3.61 12.95 19.14
N THR A 20 -2.54 13.72 19.11
CA THR A 20 -1.44 13.55 18.13
C THR A 20 -0.88 12.11 18.07
N SER A 21 -0.86 11.39 19.19
CA SER A 21 -0.46 9.97 19.24
C SER A 21 -1.41 9.04 18.48
N GLU A 22 -2.72 9.30 18.56
CA GLU A 22 -3.76 8.55 17.84
C GLU A 22 -3.68 8.81 16.35
N ILE A 23 -3.51 10.09 15.96
CA ILE A 23 -3.32 10.50 14.56
C ILE A 23 -2.09 9.81 13.95
N LYS A 24 -0.97 9.78 14.68
CA LYS A 24 0.24 9.08 14.23
C LYS A 24 0.01 7.58 14.05
N SER A 25 -0.76 6.97 14.96
CA SER A 25 -1.12 5.55 14.87
C SER A 25 -2.04 5.24 13.70
N ALA A 26 -2.96 6.16 13.37
CA ALA A 26 -3.89 6.05 12.25
C ALA A 26 -3.21 6.26 10.87
N LYS A 27 -2.16 7.09 10.80
CA LYS A 27 -1.36 7.29 9.57
C LYS A 27 -0.45 6.11 9.21
N ARG A 28 0.10 5.42 10.22
CA ARG A 28 1.03 4.29 10.04
C ARG A 28 0.64 3.27 8.97
N PRO A 29 -0.59 2.73 8.93
CA PRO A 29 -0.98 1.76 7.91
C PRO A 29 -0.97 2.35 6.49
N HIS A 30 -1.12 3.66 6.30
CA HIS A 30 -1.04 4.26 4.97
C HIS A 30 0.41 4.54 4.58
N GLU A 31 1.24 4.99 5.51
CA GLU A 31 2.66 5.23 5.31
C GLU A 31 3.41 3.94 4.95
N LEU A 32 3.18 2.85 5.69
CA LEU A 32 3.79 1.54 5.43
C LEU A 32 3.39 1.00 4.05
N PHE A 33 2.11 1.17 3.66
CA PHE A 33 1.64 0.75 2.34
C PHE A 33 2.31 1.57 1.22
N VAL A 34 2.40 2.88 1.38
CA VAL A 34 3.07 3.78 0.42
C VAL A 34 4.56 3.44 0.27
N LEU A 35 5.27 3.21 1.38
CA LEU A 35 6.68 2.79 1.34
C LEU A 35 6.83 1.48 0.57
N ASN A 36 5.95 0.51 0.79
CA ASN A 36 5.99 -0.76 0.05
C ASN A 36 5.78 -0.56 -1.47
N LEU A 37 4.89 0.34 -1.86
CA LEU A 37 4.70 0.68 -3.27
C LEU A 37 5.95 1.36 -3.85
N ILE A 38 6.52 2.35 -3.18
CA ILE A 38 7.71 3.07 -3.69
C ILE A 38 8.89 2.11 -3.84
N PHE A 39 9.30 1.44 -2.77
CA PHE A 39 10.53 0.64 -2.78
C PHE A 39 10.41 -0.62 -3.61
N PHE A 40 9.29 -1.34 -3.48
CA PHE A 40 9.18 -2.65 -4.09
C PHE A 40 8.42 -2.66 -5.42
N HIS A 41 7.58 -1.66 -5.72
CA HIS A 41 6.80 -1.64 -6.97
C HIS A 41 7.30 -0.62 -7.96
N LEU A 42 7.67 0.59 -7.51
CA LEU A 42 8.18 1.65 -8.39
C LEU A 42 9.70 1.54 -8.59
N LEU A 43 10.48 1.30 -7.54
CA LEU A 43 11.95 1.24 -7.62
C LEU A 43 12.50 -0.14 -7.96
N ALA A 44 11.84 -1.22 -7.56
CA ALA A 44 12.36 -2.56 -7.84
C ALA A 44 12.39 -2.90 -9.33
N VAL A 45 11.46 -2.37 -10.13
CA VAL A 45 11.41 -2.60 -11.58
C VAL A 45 12.64 -1.99 -12.30
N PRO A 46 12.92 -0.67 -12.20
CA PRO A 46 14.15 -0.11 -12.76
C PRO A 46 15.41 -0.66 -12.08
N GLY A 47 15.37 -0.95 -10.78
CA GLY A 47 16.48 -1.58 -10.07
C GLY A 47 16.81 -2.97 -10.65
N ALA A 48 15.80 -3.82 -10.86
CA ALA A 48 16.00 -5.14 -11.44
C ALA A 48 16.56 -5.09 -12.87
N LEU A 49 16.18 -4.08 -13.65
CA LEU A 49 16.77 -3.83 -14.97
C LEU A 49 18.24 -3.37 -14.85
N ALA A 50 18.55 -2.44 -13.94
CA ALA A 50 19.90 -1.93 -13.73
C ALA A 50 20.89 -3.01 -13.24
N PHE A 51 20.42 -3.92 -12.38
CA PHE A 51 21.24 -4.99 -11.81
C PHE A 51 21.16 -6.32 -12.58
N GLY A 52 20.41 -6.39 -13.68
CA GLY A 52 20.31 -7.60 -14.51
C GLY A 52 19.51 -8.76 -13.90
N PHE A 53 18.64 -8.49 -12.90
CA PHE A 53 17.82 -9.51 -12.25
C PHE A 53 16.66 -10.03 -13.13
N GLY A 54 16.36 -9.38 -14.25
CA GLY A 54 15.33 -9.82 -15.19
C GLY A 54 13.96 -10.02 -14.53
N TYR A 55 13.31 -11.16 -14.81
CA TYR A 55 11.98 -11.49 -14.28
C TYR A 55 11.94 -11.72 -12.75
N TRP A 56 13.08 -12.02 -12.10
CA TRP A 56 13.14 -12.16 -10.64
C TRP A 56 12.78 -10.87 -9.92
N GLY A 57 12.95 -9.72 -10.58
CA GLY A 57 12.52 -8.41 -10.09
C GLY A 57 11.01 -8.33 -9.79
N MET A 58 10.17 -9.15 -10.42
CA MET A 58 8.72 -9.16 -10.16
C MET A 58 8.34 -9.95 -8.90
N VAL A 59 9.17 -10.91 -8.48
CA VAL A 59 8.90 -11.73 -7.29
C VAL A 59 9.04 -10.91 -6.01
N VAL A 60 9.97 -9.96 -6.01
CA VAL A 60 10.25 -9.06 -4.89
C VAL A 60 9.01 -8.28 -4.41
N PRO A 61 8.31 -7.51 -5.26
CA PRO A 61 7.08 -6.82 -4.86
C PRO A 61 5.97 -7.74 -4.40
N LEU A 62 5.85 -8.93 -5.01
CA LEU A 62 4.82 -9.90 -4.63
C LEU A 62 5.07 -10.44 -3.21
N MET A 63 6.31 -10.81 -2.91
CA MET A 63 6.71 -11.31 -1.59
C MET A 63 6.55 -10.22 -0.52
N SER A 64 7.02 -9.00 -0.79
CA SER A 64 6.89 -7.89 0.15
C SER A 64 5.42 -7.55 0.46
N SER A 65 4.59 -7.47 -0.58
CA SER A 65 3.15 -7.21 -0.41
C SER A 65 2.42 -8.33 0.31
N THR A 66 2.82 -9.58 0.11
CA THR A 66 2.25 -10.74 0.83
C THR A 66 2.60 -10.69 2.32
N PHE A 67 3.86 -10.41 2.64
CA PHE A 67 4.29 -10.24 4.03
C PHE A 67 3.53 -9.10 4.71
N LEU A 68 3.39 -7.96 4.03
CA LEU A 68 2.69 -6.80 4.55
C LEU A 68 1.18 -7.08 4.73
N LEU A 69 0.54 -7.81 3.81
CA LEU A 69 -0.84 -8.26 3.95
C LEU A 69 -1.03 -9.10 5.23
N ILE A 70 -0.15 -10.06 5.48
CA ILE A 70 -0.20 -10.92 6.68
C ILE A 70 -0.05 -10.06 7.94
N TYR A 71 0.91 -9.13 7.93
CA TYR A 71 1.14 -8.19 9.03
C TYR A 71 -0.12 -7.36 9.35
N TYR A 72 -0.80 -6.82 8.33
CA TYR A 72 -1.99 -5.98 8.52
C TYR A 72 -3.15 -6.81 9.07
N ARG A 73 -3.36 -8.02 8.56
CA ARG A 73 -4.40 -8.92 9.08
C ARG A 73 -4.17 -9.25 10.56
N ARG A 74 -2.91 -9.47 10.95
CA ARG A 74 -2.54 -9.71 12.35
C ARG A 74 -2.81 -8.48 13.23
N MET A 75 -2.45 -7.28 12.75
CA MET A 75 -2.67 -6.03 13.48
C MET A 75 -4.16 -5.70 13.64
N VAL A 76 -4.96 -5.84 12.58
CA VAL A 76 -6.42 -5.68 12.64
C VAL A 76 -7.03 -6.66 13.64
N SER A 77 -6.56 -7.92 13.66
CA SER A 77 -7.02 -8.91 14.62
C SER A 77 -6.63 -8.59 16.07
N SER A 78 -5.51 -7.90 16.32
CA SER A 78 -5.12 -7.52 17.69
C SER A 78 -6.01 -6.42 18.28
N PHE A 79 -6.67 -5.60 17.45
CA PHE A 79 -7.60 -4.57 17.91
C PHE A 79 -8.96 -5.12 18.39
N LYS A 80 -9.21 -6.43 18.30
CA LYS A 80 -10.45 -7.05 18.79
C LYS A 80 -10.64 -6.98 20.32
N GLY A 81 -9.59 -6.63 21.07
CA GLY A 81 -9.57 -6.64 22.54
C GLY A 81 -9.76 -5.30 23.25
N GLY A 82 -9.85 -4.16 22.55
CA GLY A 82 -10.14 -2.87 23.21
C GLY A 82 -9.83 -1.60 22.41
N GLY A 83 -10.52 -0.52 22.80
CA GLY A 83 -10.05 0.87 22.67
C GLY A 83 -10.54 1.64 21.45
N ASP A 84 -9.85 1.51 20.32
CA ASP A 84 -9.84 2.61 19.34
C ASP A 84 -10.41 2.20 17.98
N GLY A 85 -11.75 2.14 17.90
CA GLY A 85 -12.49 1.83 16.67
C GLY A 85 -12.09 2.72 15.47
N TRP A 86 -11.73 3.98 15.74
CA TRP A 86 -11.25 4.92 14.72
C TRP A 86 -9.89 4.52 14.11
N ILE A 87 -8.91 4.18 14.97
CA ILE A 87 -7.59 3.70 14.50
C ILE A 87 -7.79 2.39 13.74
N ARG A 88 -8.59 1.47 14.27
CA ARG A 88 -8.91 0.21 13.60
C ARG A 88 -9.52 0.42 12.22
N GLY A 89 -10.42 1.39 12.05
CA GLY A 89 -11.01 1.74 10.76
C GLY A 89 -9.95 2.09 9.71
N HIS A 90 -8.90 2.83 10.09
CA HIS A 90 -7.80 3.16 9.18
C HIS A 90 -6.97 1.93 8.78
N TRP A 91 -6.73 1.00 9.71
CA TRP A 91 -6.06 -0.26 9.42
C TRP A 91 -6.89 -1.16 8.49
N GLU A 92 -8.21 -1.24 8.69
CA GLU A 92 -9.13 -2.00 7.83
C GLU A 92 -9.25 -1.36 6.43
N ALA A 93 -9.35 -0.03 6.36
CA ALA A 93 -9.35 0.69 5.10
C ALA A 93 -8.04 0.46 4.33
N ALA A 94 -6.88 0.48 5.01
CA ALA A 94 -5.60 0.19 4.38
C ALA A 94 -5.52 -1.26 3.90
N LEU A 95 -6.04 -2.21 4.69
CA LEU A 95 -6.13 -3.61 4.30
C LEU A 95 -6.98 -3.81 3.03
N ALA A 96 -8.10 -3.10 2.90
CA ALA A 96 -8.96 -3.16 1.71
C ALA A 96 -8.24 -2.71 0.42
N ARG A 97 -7.22 -1.85 0.51
CA ARG A 97 -6.44 -1.38 -0.64
C ARG A 97 -5.58 -2.47 -1.27
N PHE A 98 -5.16 -3.48 -0.50
CA PHE A 98 -4.45 -4.64 -1.05
C PHE A 98 -5.29 -5.37 -2.10
N ARG A 99 -6.62 -5.37 -1.99
CA ARG A 99 -7.50 -6.00 -2.98
C ARG A 99 -7.26 -5.44 -4.39
N TRP A 100 -7.11 -4.12 -4.52
CA TRP A 100 -6.81 -3.47 -5.80
C TRP A 100 -5.44 -3.85 -6.34
N LEU A 101 -4.45 -3.94 -5.45
CA LEU A 101 -3.10 -4.38 -5.81
C LEU A 101 -3.11 -5.81 -6.37
N TYR A 102 -3.76 -6.75 -5.68
CA TYR A 102 -3.87 -8.14 -6.12
C TYR A 102 -4.73 -8.30 -7.38
N ILE A 103 -5.79 -7.50 -7.58
CA ILE A 103 -6.53 -7.47 -8.85
C ILE A 103 -5.60 -7.06 -9.99
N GLY A 104 -4.72 -6.07 -9.77
CA GLY A 104 -3.71 -5.68 -10.74
C GLY A 104 -2.78 -6.83 -11.10
N TYR A 105 -2.23 -7.51 -10.10
CA TYR A 105 -1.40 -8.69 -10.35
C TYR A 105 -2.13 -9.83 -11.07
N LEU A 106 -3.37 -10.12 -10.67
CA LEU A 106 -4.19 -11.13 -11.32
C LEU A 106 -4.42 -10.79 -12.80
N SER A 107 -4.69 -9.52 -13.12
CA SER A 107 -4.86 -9.08 -14.50
C SER A 107 -3.60 -9.31 -15.35
N VAL A 108 -2.41 -9.06 -14.80
CA VAL A 108 -1.14 -9.31 -15.48
C VAL A 108 -0.93 -10.80 -15.73
N VAL A 109 -1.18 -11.64 -14.73
CA VAL A 109 -1.05 -13.11 -14.86
C VAL A 109 -1.97 -13.64 -15.95
N ILE A 110 -3.23 -13.18 -15.99
CA ILE A 110 -4.20 -13.57 -17.02
C ILE A 110 -3.71 -13.12 -18.41
N LEU A 111 -3.29 -11.86 -18.56
CA LEU A 111 -2.85 -11.32 -19.85
C LEU A 111 -1.57 -12.03 -20.36
N ILE A 112 -0.58 -12.25 -19.48
CA ILE A 112 0.63 -13.01 -19.83
C ILE A 112 0.26 -14.45 -20.18
N GLY A 113 -0.64 -15.09 -19.43
CA GLY A 113 -1.14 -16.43 -19.73
C GLY A 113 -1.80 -16.54 -21.11
N LEU A 114 -2.57 -15.53 -21.50
CA LEU A 114 -3.14 -15.45 -22.86
C LEU A 114 -2.05 -15.29 -23.92
N VAL A 115 -1.04 -14.44 -23.69
CA VAL A 115 0.09 -14.29 -24.62
C VAL A 115 0.82 -15.62 -24.81
N PHE A 116 1.09 -16.36 -23.73
CA PHE A 116 1.72 -17.69 -23.80
C PHE A 116 0.91 -18.72 -24.58
N LEU A 117 -0.43 -18.61 -24.57
CA LEU A 117 -1.30 -19.57 -25.27
C LEU A 117 -1.35 -19.34 -26.78
N PHE A 118 -1.21 -18.08 -27.22
CA PHE A 118 -1.46 -17.68 -28.60
C PHE A 118 -0.22 -17.20 -29.37
N VAL A 119 0.92 -17.01 -28.69
CA VAL A 119 2.10 -16.38 -29.28
C VAL A 119 3.36 -17.17 -28.95
N ASP A 120 4.16 -17.46 -29.97
CA ASP A 120 5.43 -18.16 -29.82
C ASP A 120 6.39 -17.37 -28.91
N ALA A 121 6.96 -18.06 -27.92
CA ALA A 121 7.82 -17.46 -26.89
C ALA A 121 9.07 -16.77 -27.46
N ASP A 122 9.59 -17.25 -28.59
CA ASP A 122 10.78 -16.70 -29.26
C ASP A 122 10.46 -15.52 -30.19
N SER A 123 9.18 -15.20 -30.36
CA SER A 123 8.77 -14.10 -31.24
C SER A 123 9.00 -12.73 -30.59
N ILE A 124 9.30 -11.73 -31.42
CA ILE A 124 9.35 -10.32 -30.98
C ILE A 124 7.97 -9.88 -30.43
N ALA A 125 6.89 -10.43 -30.98
CA ALA A 125 5.52 -10.17 -30.53
C ALA A 125 5.31 -10.60 -29.07
N PHE A 126 5.87 -11.74 -28.65
CA PHE A 126 5.80 -12.21 -27.26
C PHE A 126 6.43 -11.21 -26.29
N ILE A 127 7.64 -10.71 -26.61
CA ILE A 127 8.33 -9.69 -25.80
C ILE A 127 7.54 -8.38 -25.75
N ALA A 128 6.98 -7.94 -26.88
CA ALA A 128 6.19 -6.71 -26.94
C ALA A 128 4.89 -6.82 -26.12
N LEU A 129 4.14 -7.91 -26.30
CA LEU A 129 2.84 -8.11 -25.64
C LEU A 129 2.98 -8.34 -24.13
N THR A 130 3.99 -9.09 -23.68
CA THR A 130 4.25 -9.27 -22.25
C THR A 130 4.58 -7.95 -21.54
N ARG A 131 5.28 -7.02 -22.20
CA ARG A 131 5.54 -5.67 -21.65
C ARG A 131 4.26 -4.84 -21.55
N VAL A 132 3.39 -4.90 -22.56
CA VAL A 132 2.10 -4.21 -22.54
C VAL A 132 1.17 -4.79 -21.48
N ALA A 133 1.19 -6.11 -21.29
CA ALA A 133 0.40 -6.82 -20.29
C ALA A 133 0.68 -6.38 -18.84
N VAL A 134 1.85 -5.79 -18.57
CA VAL A 134 2.23 -5.27 -17.23
C VAL A 134 1.60 -3.89 -16.94
N MET A 135 1.18 -3.14 -17.96
CA MET A 135 0.67 -1.76 -17.80
C MET A 135 -0.51 -1.62 -16.82
N PRO A 136 -1.53 -2.51 -16.83
CA PRO A 136 -2.63 -2.41 -15.87
C PRO A 136 -2.19 -2.47 -14.40
N ALA A 137 -1.15 -3.25 -14.08
CA ALA A 137 -0.61 -3.29 -12.71
C ALA A 137 0.05 -1.97 -12.32
N ILE A 138 0.79 -1.33 -13.24
CA ILE A 138 1.41 -0.02 -12.98
C ILE A 138 0.32 1.02 -12.69
N VAL A 139 -0.75 1.05 -13.50
CA VAL A 139 -1.88 1.96 -13.30
C VAL A 139 -2.54 1.75 -11.94
N LEU A 140 -2.79 0.49 -11.55
CA LEU A 140 -3.39 0.18 -10.24
C LEU A 140 -2.46 0.50 -9.07
N VAL A 141 -1.15 0.31 -9.22
CA VAL A 141 -0.15 0.75 -8.24
C VAL A 141 -0.21 2.26 -8.06
N LEU A 142 -0.28 3.04 -9.14
CA LEU A 142 -0.38 4.50 -9.07
C LEU A 142 -1.70 4.96 -8.43
N ILE A 143 -2.82 4.35 -8.81
CA ILE A 143 -4.13 4.65 -8.22
C ILE A 143 -4.12 4.37 -6.71
N THR A 144 -3.62 3.20 -6.30
CA THR A 144 -3.56 2.83 -4.88
C THR A 144 -2.57 3.69 -4.09
N PHE A 145 -1.47 4.12 -4.72
CA PHE A 145 -0.54 5.09 -4.16
C PHE A 145 -1.24 6.42 -3.86
N VAL A 146 -1.90 7.02 -4.86
CA VAL A 146 -2.60 8.31 -4.71
C VAL A 146 -3.71 8.23 -3.67
N MET A 147 -4.50 7.16 -3.65
CA MET A 147 -5.53 6.96 -2.64
C MET A 147 -4.95 6.78 -1.23
N SER A 148 -3.78 6.18 -1.09
CA SER A 148 -3.12 6.00 0.20
C SER A 148 -2.49 7.30 0.70
N THR A 149 -1.88 8.10 -0.17
CA THR A 149 -1.33 9.41 0.21
C THR A 149 -2.43 10.40 0.60
N ALA A 150 -3.56 10.42 -0.11
CA ALA A 150 -4.72 11.23 0.26
C ALA A 150 -5.26 10.84 1.65
N ALA A 151 -5.28 9.54 1.97
CA ALA A 151 -5.72 9.05 3.28
C ALA A 151 -4.78 9.44 4.43
N ILE A 152 -3.48 9.57 4.19
CA ILE A 152 -2.54 10.12 5.19
C ILE A 152 -2.93 11.56 5.55
N GLY A 153 -3.34 12.36 4.56
CA GLY A 153 -3.83 13.72 4.76
C GLY A 153 -5.08 13.76 5.63
N ARG A 154 -6.08 12.95 5.28
CA ARG A 154 -7.35 12.82 6.05
C ARG A 154 -7.12 12.36 7.49
N ALA A 155 -6.34 11.29 7.68
CA ALA A 155 -5.94 10.82 9.00
C ALA A 155 -5.22 11.91 9.82
N GLY A 156 -4.46 12.78 9.14
CA GLY A 156 -3.80 13.93 9.75
C GLY A 156 -4.72 15.02 10.27
N ASN A 157 -5.89 15.15 9.66
CA ASN A 157 -6.93 16.08 10.09
C ASN A 157 -7.90 15.44 11.11
N GLY A 158 -7.68 14.17 11.48
CA GLY A 158 -8.60 13.41 12.34
C GLY A 158 -9.88 12.96 11.62
N GLU A 159 -9.86 12.90 10.29
CA GLU A 159 -10.96 12.42 9.45
C GLU A 159 -10.86 10.90 9.19
N GLU A 160 -11.89 10.30 8.60
CA GLU A 160 -11.92 8.88 8.20
C GLU A 160 -11.41 8.61 6.77
#